data_AF-A0AAD7HF47-F1
#
_entry.id   AF-A0AAD7HF47-F1
#
_cell.length_a   1.000
_cell.length_b   1.000
_cell.length_c   1.000
_cell.angle_alpha   90.00
_cell.angle_beta   90.00
_cell.angle_gamma   90.00
#
_symmetry.space_group_name_H-M   'P 1'
#
loop_
_entity.id
_entity.type
_entity.pdbx_description
1 polymer ?
#
loop_
_entity_poly.entity_id
_entity_poly.type
_entity_poly.pdbx_seq_one_letter_code
_entity_poly.pdbx_strand_id
1 'polypeptide(L)'
;MAAFHHYQPTAFELDENTHTVAGSSRSVAGPSGSGSGSASQPVTPARRARDPNIDPALYTPSKRMRMMTSALGATASGSFLISKAPVTSLSHIAPPVLERPQILPTPDWNLLRESHPEDIETLSAQALRERVNRLTSALALSQQQLVAREGMIEAANAQLVVQNIFVGLQSEALHAKETKKSKKREKVKVFVDGKGRHLTDKEFIDSLEREKAEKAAEESAKADRAQAREDRKAAKAELEERWKRIKADHDKAVARWETECAMLAADGVRKKDLPKKPKRAKKPELPKVGESEEDSDGSDSD
;
A
#
# COMPACT_ATOMS: atom_id res chain seq x y z
N MET A 1 2.59 -1.61 -16.10
CA MET A 1 1.82 -1.55 -14.83
C MET A 1 2.47 -0.74 -13.70
N ALA A 2 3.66 -0.13 -13.89
CA ALA A 2 4.36 0.66 -12.86
C ALA A 2 3.53 1.83 -12.26
N ALA A 3 2.64 2.45 -13.04
CA ALA A 3 1.87 3.62 -12.61
C ALA A 3 0.88 3.35 -11.46
N PHE A 4 0.38 2.12 -11.32
CA PHE A 4 -0.54 1.77 -10.22
C PHE A 4 0.17 1.59 -8.88
N HIS A 5 1.47 1.28 -8.89
CA HIS A 5 2.21 1.06 -7.64
C HIS A 5 2.42 2.36 -6.84
N HIS A 6 2.36 3.53 -7.48
CA HIS A 6 2.64 4.82 -6.83
C HIS A 6 1.36 5.56 -6.45
N TYR A 7 0.21 5.20 -7.02
CA TYR A 7 -1.07 5.79 -6.67
C TYR A 7 -1.68 5.02 -5.50
N GLN A 8 -1.65 5.62 -4.30
CA GLN A 8 -2.43 5.11 -3.18
C GLN A 8 -3.80 5.79 -3.16
N PRO A 9 -4.90 5.05 -3.37
CA PRO A 9 -6.24 5.60 -3.24
C PRO A 9 -6.42 6.21 -1.85
N THR A 10 -6.91 7.45 -1.81
CA THR A 10 -7.21 8.09 -0.52
C THR A 10 -8.41 7.41 0.15
N ALA A 11 -8.51 7.49 1.48
CA ALA A 11 -9.63 6.87 2.22
C ALA A 11 -11.01 7.34 1.69
N PHE A 12 -11.09 8.59 1.24
CA PHE A 12 -12.28 9.15 0.59
C PHE A 12 -12.66 8.46 -0.73
N GLU A 13 -11.69 7.87 -1.44
CA GLU A 13 -11.95 7.11 -2.67
C GLU A 13 -12.35 5.66 -2.39
N LEU A 14 -12.01 5.13 -1.21
CA LEU A 14 -12.30 3.74 -0.82
C LEU A 14 -13.60 3.58 -0.03
N ASP A 15 -14.15 4.66 0.52
CA ASP A 15 -15.40 4.60 1.28
C ASP A 15 -16.60 4.43 0.32
N GLU A 16 -17.25 3.27 0.45
CA GLU A 16 -18.41 2.82 -0.33
C GLU A 16 -19.59 3.79 -0.23
N ASN A 17 -19.72 4.48 0.91
CA ASN A 17 -20.75 5.51 1.12
C ASN A 17 -20.50 6.80 0.33
N THR A 18 -19.28 7.00 -0.18
CA THR A 18 -18.91 8.20 -0.94
C THR A 18 -19.33 8.11 -2.42
N HIS A 19 -19.54 6.90 -2.92
CA HIS A 19 -19.82 6.62 -4.34
C HIS A 19 -21.21 6.05 -4.60
N THR A 20 -21.99 5.73 -3.57
CA THR A 20 -23.41 5.42 -3.73
C THR A 20 -24.12 6.68 -4.22
N VAL A 21 -24.30 6.75 -5.54
CA VAL A 21 -25.20 7.74 -6.16
C VAL A 21 -26.55 7.48 -5.53
N ALA A 22 -27.02 8.42 -4.70
CA ALA A 22 -28.32 8.35 -4.06
C ALA A 22 -29.34 8.01 -5.16
N GLY A 23 -29.75 6.74 -5.17
CA GLY A 23 -30.61 6.20 -6.19
C GLY A 23 -31.88 7.00 -6.17
N SER A 24 -32.25 7.47 -7.36
CA SER A 24 -33.51 8.13 -7.70
C SER A 24 -34.69 7.26 -7.26
N SER A 25 -35.01 7.29 -5.97
CA SER A 25 -36.26 6.77 -5.43
C SER A 25 -37.33 7.79 -5.77
N ARG A 26 -37.80 7.74 -7.02
CA ARG A 26 -39.08 8.32 -7.42
C ARG A 26 -40.19 7.50 -6.72
N SER A 27 -40.46 7.80 -5.45
CA SER A 27 -41.75 7.50 -4.84
C SER A 27 -42.67 8.69 -5.07
N VAL A 28 -43.62 8.51 -5.98
CA VAL A 28 -44.70 9.45 -6.24
C VAL A 28 -45.73 9.34 -5.11
N ALA A 29 -46.06 10.52 -4.55
CA ALA A 29 -47.29 10.92 -3.86
C ALA A 29 -47.67 10.27 -2.52
N GLY A 30 -47.67 11.14 -1.48
CA GLY A 30 -48.53 11.06 -0.32
C GLY A 30 -48.42 12.33 0.53
N PRO A 31 -49.42 13.23 0.55
CA PRO A 31 -49.41 14.41 1.41
C PRO A 31 -50.22 14.14 2.68
N SER A 32 -49.56 14.22 3.85
CA SER A 32 -50.11 14.45 5.20
C SER A 32 -48.94 14.17 6.16
N GLY A 33 -48.52 14.97 7.12
CA GLY A 33 -49.03 16.16 7.79
C GLY A 33 -48.26 16.28 9.12
N SER A 34 -48.26 17.48 9.71
CA SER A 34 -47.80 17.85 11.06
C SER A 34 -46.31 17.65 11.46
N GLY A 35 -45.54 18.71 11.20
CA GLY A 35 -44.84 19.51 12.22
C GLY A 35 -44.10 18.82 13.37
N SER A 36 -42.77 18.78 13.26
CA SER A 36 -41.87 18.83 14.42
C SER A 36 -40.57 19.52 14.02
N GLY A 37 -40.18 20.53 14.78
CA GLY A 37 -39.02 21.39 14.52
C GLY A 37 -37.71 20.61 14.58
N SER A 38 -37.20 20.21 13.42
CA SER A 38 -35.89 19.57 13.28
C SER A 38 -34.85 20.61 12.89
N ALA A 39 -33.79 20.69 13.69
CA ALA A 39 -32.63 21.53 13.45
C ALA A 39 -32.08 21.27 12.05
N SER A 40 -32.00 22.33 11.24
CA SER A 40 -31.49 22.31 9.86
C SER A 40 -30.06 21.78 9.85
N GLN A 41 -29.88 20.50 9.52
CA GLN A 41 -28.56 19.99 9.16
C GLN A 41 -28.08 20.73 7.91
N PRO A 42 -26.80 21.13 7.84
CA PRO A 42 -26.25 21.75 6.65
C PRO A 42 -26.39 20.77 5.49
N VAL A 43 -27.19 21.14 4.50
CA VAL A 43 -27.35 20.39 3.26
C VAL A 43 -26.00 20.41 2.56
N THR A 44 -25.28 19.29 2.62
CA THR A 44 -24.08 19.08 1.81
C THR A 44 -24.49 19.21 0.34
N PRO A 45 -23.74 19.96 -0.49
CA PRO A 45 -24.10 20.15 -1.89
C PRO A 45 -24.20 18.77 -2.55
N ALA A 46 -25.43 18.41 -2.95
CA ALA A 46 -25.69 17.18 -3.66
C ALA A 46 -24.78 17.12 -4.88
N ARG A 47 -23.93 16.09 -4.94
CA ARG A 47 -23.04 15.90 -6.08
C ARG A 47 -23.89 15.80 -7.35
N ARG A 48 -23.66 16.73 -8.28
CA ARG A 48 -24.31 16.71 -9.59
C ARG A 48 -24.11 15.33 -10.20
N ALA A 49 -25.22 14.70 -10.59
CA ALA A 49 -25.19 13.48 -11.39
C ALA A 49 -24.21 13.71 -12.55
N ARG A 50 -23.19 12.86 -12.63
CA ARG A 50 -22.18 12.99 -13.68
C ARG A 50 -22.85 12.71 -15.01
N ASP A 51 -22.62 13.60 -15.96
CA ASP A 51 -23.03 13.37 -17.33
C ASP A 51 -22.22 12.19 -17.90
N PRO A 52 -22.86 11.06 -18.26
CA PRO A 52 -22.17 9.91 -18.83
C PRO A 52 -21.50 10.20 -20.17
N ASN A 53 -21.79 11.35 -20.79
CA ASN A 53 -21.34 11.71 -22.14
C ASN A 53 -20.10 12.62 -22.18
N ILE A 54 -19.43 12.87 -21.04
CA ILE A 54 -18.20 13.67 -21.04
C ILE A 54 -17.06 12.85 -21.64
N ASP A 55 -16.42 13.40 -22.67
CA ASP A 55 -15.25 12.81 -23.31
C ASP A 55 -14.14 12.55 -22.28
N PRO A 56 -13.73 11.26 -22.06
CA PRO A 56 -12.66 10.92 -21.12
C PRO A 56 -11.32 11.56 -21.49
N ALA A 57 -11.11 11.96 -22.75
CA ALA A 57 -9.92 12.65 -23.19
C ALA A 57 -9.71 14.00 -22.49
N LEU A 58 -10.80 14.66 -22.05
CA LEU A 58 -10.76 15.97 -21.38
C LEU A 58 -10.34 15.89 -19.92
N TYR A 59 -10.22 14.69 -19.34
CA TYR A 59 -9.77 14.53 -17.97
C TYR A 59 -8.25 14.50 -17.86
N THR A 60 -7.73 15.18 -16.84
CA THR A 60 -6.33 15.04 -16.42
C THR A 60 -6.05 13.57 -16.02
N PRO A 61 -4.82 13.07 -16.17
CA PRO A 61 -4.49 11.68 -15.83
C PRO A 61 -4.91 11.28 -14.41
N SER A 62 -4.69 12.14 -13.40
CA SER A 62 -5.13 11.88 -12.02
C SER A 62 -6.65 11.77 -11.89
N LYS A 63 -7.40 12.59 -12.64
CA LYS A 63 -8.87 12.51 -12.66
C LYS A 63 -9.34 11.24 -13.36
N ARG A 64 -8.70 10.81 -14.46
CA ARG A 64 -9.00 9.53 -15.12
C ARG A 64 -8.78 8.35 -14.17
N MET A 65 -7.65 8.34 -13.44
CA MET A 65 -7.37 7.33 -12.43
C MET A 65 -8.46 7.28 -11.36
N ARG A 66 -8.80 8.42 -10.74
CA ARG A 66 -9.87 8.49 -9.75
C ARG A 66 -11.22 8.03 -10.28
N MET A 67 -11.56 8.39 -11.53
CA MET A 67 -12.80 7.95 -12.19
C MET A 67 -12.82 6.43 -12.38
N MET A 68 -11.73 5.87 -12.87
CA MET A 68 -11.58 4.42 -13.07
C MET A 68 -11.64 3.68 -11.74
N THR A 69 -10.91 4.12 -10.71
CA THR A 69 -10.95 3.53 -9.35
C THR A 69 -12.36 3.61 -8.77
N SER A 70 -13.04 4.75 -8.89
CA SER A 70 -14.43 4.91 -8.45
C SER A 70 -15.40 3.97 -9.19
N ALA A 71 -15.25 3.83 -10.51
CA ALA A 71 -16.06 2.91 -11.31
C ALA A 71 -15.81 1.44 -10.94
N LEU A 72 -14.55 1.04 -10.76
CA LEU A 72 -14.19 -0.29 -10.27
C LEU A 72 -14.78 -0.56 -8.89
N GLY A 73 -14.68 0.41 -7.97
CA GLY A 73 -15.23 0.34 -6.62
C GLY A 73 -16.75 0.15 -6.57
N ALA A 74 -17.46 0.74 -7.52
CA ALA A 74 -18.90 0.62 -7.63
C ALA A 74 -19.36 -0.75 -8.18
N THR A 75 -18.47 -1.54 -8.79
CA THR A 75 -18.81 -2.87 -9.29
C THR A 75 -18.49 -3.95 -8.25
N ALA A 76 -19.41 -4.91 -8.07
CA ALA A 76 -19.19 -6.05 -7.16
C ALA A 76 -17.93 -6.88 -7.51
N SER A 77 -17.59 -6.96 -8.80
CA SER A 77 -16.40 -7.68 -9.28
C SER A 77 -15.15 -6.82 -9.37
N GLY A 78 -15.22 -5.49 -9.35
CA GLY A 78 -14.05 -4.62 -9.46
C GLY A 78 -13.61 -4.04 -8.11
N SER A 79 -14.52 -4.02 -7.12
CA SER A 79 -14.25 -3.44 -5.81
C SER A 79 -13.10 -4.14 -5.09
N PHE A 80 -12.92 -5.46 -5.31
CA PHE A 80 -11.81 -6.22 -4.72
C PHE A 80 -10.43 -5.70 -5.14
N LEU A 81 -10.30 -5.12 -6.35
CA LEU A 81 -9.03 -4.63 -6.87
C LEU A 81 -8.55 -3.37 -6.14
N ILE A 82 -9.48 -2.64 -5.54
CA ILE A 82 -9.20 -1.37 -4.87
C ILE A 82 -9.41 -1.46 -3.35
N SER A 83 -10.24 -2.40 -2.88
CA SER A 83 -10.57 -2.54 -1.47
C SER A 83 -9.36 -3.08 -0.71
N LYS A 84 -9.09 -2.51 0.46
CA LYS A 84 -8.16 -3.09 1.43
C LYS A 84 -8.77 -4.27 2.20
N ALA A 85 -10.02 -4.63 1.90
CA ALA A 85 -10.69 -5.73 2.56
C ALA A 85 -9.99 -7.04 2.20
N PRO A 86 -9.66 -7.90 3.19
CA PRO A 86 -8.97 -9.15 2.91
C PRO A 86 -9.84 -10.03 2.02
N VAL A 87 -9.26 -10.55 0.93
CA VAL A 87 -9.95 -11.52 0.07
C VAL A 87 -10.26 -12.76 0.91
N THR A 88 -11.54 -13.10 0.99
CA THR A 88 -12.00 -14.28 1.74
C THR A 88 -12.28 -15.44 0.79
N SER A 89 -12.44 -16.65 1.33
CA SER A 89 -12.81 -17.82 0.51
C SER A 89 -14.22 -17.71 -0.09
N LEU A 90 -15.04 -16.76 0.39
CA LEU A 90 -16.36 -16.45 -0.16
C LEU A 90 -16.28 -15.45 -1.32
N SER A 91 -15.14 -14.77 -1.47
CA SER A 91 -14.89 -13.87 -2.58
C SER A 91 -14.57 -14.72 -3.80
N HIS A 92 -15.42 -14.65 -4.82
CA HIS A 92 -15.23 -15.32 -6.11
C HIS A 92 -15.23 -14.25 -7.21
N ILE A 93 -14.25 -14.29 -8.12
CA ILE A 93 -14.39 -13.56 -9.38
C ILE A 93 -15.46 -14.29 -10.19
N ALA A 94 -16.30 -13.51 -10.88
CA ALA A 94 -17.08 -14.03 -11.99
C ALA A 94 -16.19 -14.84 -12.97
N PRO A 95 -16.70 -15.95 -13.52
CA PRO A 95 -15.97 -16.71 -14.52
C PRO A 95 -15.61 -15.81 -15.73
N PRO A 96 -14.50 -16.09 -16.42
CA PRO A 96 -14.12 -15.33 -17.61
C PRO A 96 -15.27 -15.37 -18.62
N VAL A 97 -15.65 -14.20 -19.13
CA VAL A 97 -16.66 -14.09 -20.17
C VAL A 97 -15.95 -14.33 -21.49
N LEU A 98 -16.11 -15.53 -22.03
CA LEU A 98 -15.65 -15.87 -23.37
C LEU A 98 -16.60 -15.25 -24.39
N GLU A 99 -16.30 -14.02 -24.79
CA GLU A 99 -17.02 -13.35 -25.86
C GLU A 99 -16.88 -14.16 -27.15
N ARG A 100 -18.01 -14.46 -27.78
CA ARG A 100 -18.00 -15.06 -29.12
C ARG A 100 -17.69 -13.96 -30.13
N PRO A 101 -16.88 -14.27 -31.17
CA PRO A 101 -16.65 -13.32 -32.25
C PRO A 101 -17.96 -12.83 -32.82
N GLN A 102 -18.08 -11.52 -33.01
CA GLN A 102 -19.20 -10.96 -33.73
C GLN A 102 -19.24 -11.58 -35.12
N ILE A 103 -20.44 -12.00 -35.56
CA ILE A 103 -20.63 -12.58 -36.88
C ILE A 103 -20.61 -11.42 -37.88
N LEU A 104 -19.41 -11.02 -38.27
CA LEU A 104 -19.18 -10.03 -39.32
C LEU A 104 -19.13 -10.73 -40.68
N PRO A 105 -19.62 -10.10 -41.75
CA PRO A 105 -19.52 -10.67 -43.10
C PRO A 105 -18.05 -10.89 -43.46
N THR A 106 -17.75 -12.05 -44.02
CA THR A 106 -16.38 -12.40 -44.45
C THR A 106 -16.02 -11.59 -45.70
N PRO A 107 -14.89 -10.85 -45.70
CA PRO A 107 -14.42 -10.19 -46.91
C PRO A 107 -14.13 -11.24 -48.00
N ASP A 108 -14.48 -10.91 -49.23
CA ASP A 108 -14.23 -11.81 -50.37
C ASP A 108 -12.75 -11.79 -50.75
N TRP A 109 -12.01 -12.78 -50.24
CA TRP A 109 -10.59 -12.95 -50.52
C TRP A 109 -10.31 -13.48 -51.93
N ASN A 110 -11.33 -13.94 -52.66
CA ASN A 110 -11.13 -14.44 -54.02
C ASN A 110 -10.78 -13.30 -55.00
N LEU A 111 -11.16 -12.05 -54.67
CA LEU A 111 -10.82 -10.86 -55.45
C LEU A 111 -9.30 -10.64 -55.61
N LEU A 112 -8.50 -11.19 -54.68
CA LEU A 112 -7.03 -11.16 -54.75
C LEU A 112 -6.46 -12.22 -55.70
N ARG A 113 -7.19 -13.32 -55.92
CA ARG A 113 -6.79 -14.44 -56.79
C ARG A 113 -7.17 -14.19 -58.25
N GLU A 114 -8.22 -13.40 -58.48
CA GLU A 114 -8.69 -13.00 -59.82
C GLU A 114 -7.76 -11.98 -60.52
N SER A 115 -6.59 -11.66 -59.97
CA SER A 115 -5.60 -10.74 -60.56
C SER A 115 -4.44 -11.52 -61.16
N HIS A 116 -4.67 -12.17 -62.30
CA HIS A 116 -3.55 -12.41 -63.19
C HIS A 116 -3.19 -11.08 -63.88
N PRO A 117 -1.91 -10.67 -63.90
CA PRO A 117 -1.49 -9.41 -64.52
C PRO A 117 -1.94 -9.29 -65.99
N GLU A 118 -1.97 -10.41 -66.70
CA GLU A 118 -2.36 -10.50 -68.12
C GLU A 118 -3.84 -10.18 -68.35
N ASP A 119 -4.71 -10.51 -67.40
CA ASP A 119 -6.15 -10.22 -67.51
C ASP A 119 -6.45 -8.73 -67.29
N ILE A 120 -5.59 -8.02 -66.54
CA ILE A 120 -5.83 -6.61 -66.18
C ILE A 120 -5.72 -5.69 -67.41
N GLU A 121 -4.83 -6.01 -68.35
CA GLU A 121 -4.61 -5.21 -69.56
C GLU A 121 -5.77 -5.29 -70.56
N THR A 122 -6.57 -6.36 -70.50
CA THR A 122 -7.72 -6.56 -71.40
C THR A 122 -9.04 -6.03 -70.85
N LEU A 123 -9.08 -5.60 -69.58
CA LEU A 123 -10.31 -5.12 -68.94
C LEU A 123 -10.69 -3.72 -69.43
N SER A 124 -12.00 -3.51 -69.61
CA SER A 124 -12.54 -2.18 -69.87
C SER A 124 -12.36 -1.25 -68.65
N ALA A 125 -12.30 0.06 -68.88
CA ALA A 125 -12.19 1.05 -67.80
C ALA A 125 -13.33 0.94 -66.76
N GLN A 126 -14.53 0.55 -67.19
CA GLN A 126 -15.65 0.33 -66.28
C GLN A 126 -15.44 -0.90 -65.40
N ALA A 127 -15.00 -2.03 -65.97
CA ALA A 127 -14.71 -3.25 -65.22
C ALA A 127 -13.60 -3.03 -64.19
N LEU A 128 -12.60 -2.21 -64.53
CA LEU A 128 -11.53 -1.82 -63.61
C LEU A 128 -12.07 -1.00 -62.43
N ARG A 129 -12.98 -0.04 -62.66
CA ARG A 129 -13.64 0.74 -61.58
C ARG A 129 -14.47 -0.14 -60.66
N GLU A 130 -15.26 -1.06 -61.23
CA GLU A 130 -16.06 -2.01 -60.44
C GLU A 130 -15.19 -2.93 -59.59
N ARG A 131 -14.06 -3.39 -60.14
CA ARG A 131 -13.06 -4.16 -59.40
C ARG A 131 -12.46 -3.36 -58.25
N VAL A 132 -12.06 -2.11 -58.49
CA VAL A 132 -11.55 -1.21 -57.43
C VAL A 132 -12.60 -1.03 -56.33
N ASN A 133 -13.85 -0.77 -56.67
CA ASN A 133 -14.92 -0.62 -55.68
C ASN A 133 -15.13 -1.90 -54.84
N ARG A 134 -15.07 -3.08 -55.47
CA ARG A 134 -15.14 -4.37 -54.76
C ARG A 134 -13.96 -4.56 -53.81
N LEU A 135 -12.73 -4.28 -54.26
CA LEU A 135 -11.53 -4.36 -53.42
C LEU A 135 -11.58 -3.36 -52.26
N THR A 136 -12.01 -2.12 -52.49
CA THR A 136 -12.17 -1.11 -51.44
C THR A 136 -13.21 -1.54 -50.41
N SER A 137 -14.32 -2.13 -50.84
CA SER A 137 -15.36 -2.65 -49.94
C SER A 137 -14.84 -3.83 -49.11
N ALA A 138 -14.13 -4.77 -49.74
CA ALA A 138 -13.53 -5.91 -49.06
C ALA A 138 -12.45 -5.48 -48.04
N LEU A 139 -11.66 -4.45 -48.38
CA LEU A 139 -10.69 -3.85 -47.47
C LEU A 139 -11.36 -3.17 -46.27
N ALA A 140 -12.44 -2.42 -46.49
CA ALA A 140 -13.19 -1.81 -45.38
C ALA A 140 -13.76 -2.87 -44.44
N LEU A 141 -14.30 -3.97 -44.96
CA LEU A 141 -14.80 -5.09 -44.16
C LEU A 141 -13.66 -5.78 -43.38
N SER A 142 -12.50 -6.02 -43.99
CA SER A 142 -11.37 -6.64 -43.30
C SER A 142 -10.82 -5.74 -42.19
N GLN A 143 -10.79 -4.43 -42.38
CA GLN A 143 -10.43 -3.45 -41.33
C GLN A 143 -11.41 -3.51 -40.16
N GLN A 144 -12.73 -3.55 -40.42
CA GLN A 144 -13.73 -3.71 -39.37
C GLN A 144 -13.54 -5.01 -38.58
N GLN A 145 -13.24 -6.12 -39.28
CA GLN A 145 -12.95 -7.39 -38.63
C GLN A 145 -11.69 -7.34 -37.77
N LEU A 146 -10.64 -6.66 -38.22
CA LEU A 146 -9.41 -6.48 -37.44
C LEU A 146 -9.69 -5.70 -36.16
N VAL A 147 -10.36 -4.55 -36.25
CA VAL A 147 -10.72 -3.73 -35.09
C VAL A 147 -11.57 -4.52 -34.09
N ALA A 148 -12.55 -5.28 -34.56
CA ALA A 148 -13.38 -6.12 -33.69
C ALA A 148 -12.55 -7.21 -32.99
N ARG A 149 -11.63 -7.86 -33.70
CA ARG A 149 -10.76 -8.90 -33.12
C ARG A 149 -9.76 -8.32 -32.13
N GLU A 150 -9.17 -7.18 -32.42
CA GLU A 150 -8.26 -6.48 -31.51
C GLU A 150 -8.95 -6.13 -30.20
N GLY A 151 -10.19 -5.59 -30.26
CA GLY A 151 -10.99 -5.32 -29.07
C GLY A 151 -11.28 -6.58 -28.24
N MET A 152 -11.59 -7.72 -28.88
CA MET A 152 -11.79 -8.98 -28.18
C MET A 152 -10.51 -9.50 -27.50
N ILE A 153 -9.37 -9.40 -28.18
CA ILE A 153 -8.06 -9.81 -27.63
C ILE A 153 -7.72 -8.92 -26.43
N GLU A 154 -7.94 -7.61 -26.54
CA GLU A 154 -7.74 -6.66 -25.45
C GLU A 154 -8.62 -7.01 -24.24
N ALA A 155 -9.92 -7.28 -24.46
CA ALA A 155 -10.84 -7.69 -23.40
C ALA A 155 -10.40 -9.01 -22.73
N ALA A 156 -10.00 -10.01 -23.51
CA ALA A 156 -9.51 -11.28 -22.99
C ALA A 156 -8.23 -11.11 -22.15
N ASN A 157 -7.28 -10.30 -22.63
CA ASN A 157 -6.06 -9.97 -21.90
C ASN A 157 -6.35 -9.22 -20.60
N ALA A 158 -7.30 -8.29 -20.61
CA ALA A 158 -7.73 -7.58 -19.40
C ALA A 158 -8.31 -8.55 -18.37
N GLN A 159 -9.16 -9.50 -18.78
CA GLN A 159 -9.70 -10.53 -17.89
C GLN A 159 -8.59 -11.38 -17.27
N LEU A 160 -7.60 -11.82 -18.06
CA LEU A 160 -6.46 -12.60 -17.57
C LEU A 160 -5.65 -11.84 -16.51
N VAL A 161 -5.38 -10.55 -16.73
CA VAL A 161 -4.66 -9.72 -15.76
C VAL A 161 -5.44 -9.61 -14.45
N VAL A 162 -6.75 -9.37 -14.50
CA VAL A 162 -7.61 -9.28 -13.32
C VAL A 162 -7.64 -10.61 -12.55
N GLN A 163 -7.74 -11.74 -13.26
CA GLN A 163 -7.70 -13.07 -12.64
C GLN A 163 -6.35 -13.36 -11.97
N ASN A 164 -5.24 -13.02 -12.63
CA ASN A 164 -3.91 -13.22 -12.07
C ASN A 164 -3.69 -12.40 -10.79
N ILE A 165 -4.12 -11.13 -10.77
CA ILE A 165 -4.05 -10.28 -9.58
C ILE A 165 -4.82 -10.90 -8.42
N PHE A 166 -6.03 -11.37 -8.67
CA PHE A 166 -6.85 -12.00 -7.63
C PHE A 166 -6.28 -13.30 -7.10
N VAL A 167 -5.72 -14.16 -7.96
CA VAL A 167 -5.00 -15.37 -7.52
C VAL A 167 -3.83 -14.99 -6.64
N GLY A 168 -3.09 -13.93 -6.98
CA GLY A 168 -2.03 -13.36 -6.13
C GLY A 168 -2.56 -12.99 -4.74
N LEU A 169 -3.63 -12.17 -4.68
CA LEU A 169 -4.25 -11.77 -3.42
C LEU A 169 -4.77 -12.95 -2.59
N GLN A 170 -5.37 -13.97 -3.23
CA GLN A 170 -5.78 -15.19 -2.54
C GLN A 170 -4.58 -15.95 -1.97
N SER A 171 -3.50 -16.08 -2.74
CA SER A 171 -2.28 -16.77 -2.32
C SER A 171 -1.64 -16.08 -1.11
N GLU A 172 -1.58 -14.75 -1.11
CA GLU A 172 -1.10 -13.95 0.02
C GLU A 172 -1.99 -14.13 1.25
N ALA A 173 -3.32 -14.07 1.09
CA ALA A 173 -4.26 -14.28 2.18
C ALA A 173 -4.17 -15.69 2.78
N LEU A 174 -3.94 -16.71 1.95
CA LEU A 174 -3.70 -18.09 2.41
C LEU A 174 -2.37 -18.19 3.15
N HIS A 175 -1.30 -17.63 2.60
CA HIS A 175 0.02 -17.62 3.22
C HIS A 175 0.00 -16.91 4.59
N ALA A 176 -0.68 -15.76 4.71
CA ALA A 176 -0.87 -15.06 5.98
C ALA A 176 -1.63 -15.92 7.01
N LYS A 177 -2.65 -16.68 6.58
CA LYS A 177 -3.38 -17.62 7.44
C LYS A 177 -2.53 -18.81 7.85
N GLU A 178 -1.73 -19.36 6.94
CA GLU A 178 -0.84 -20.49 7.19
C GLU A 178 0.31 -20.12 8.13
N THR A 179 0.94 -18.97 7.91
CA THR A 179 1.98 -18.42 8.80
C THR A 179 1.42 -18.11 10.18
N LYS A 180 0.25 -17.46 10.30
CA LYS A 180 -0.40 -17.22 11.60
C LYS A 180 -0.78 -18.52 12.32
N LYS A 181 -1.27 -19.53 11.59
CA LYS A 181 -1.54 -20.86 12.14
C LYS A 181 -0.26 -21.57 12.57
N SER A 182 0.82 -21.45 11.80
CA SER A 182 2.09 -22.07 12.15
C SER A 182 2.75 -21.43 13.37
N LYS A 183 2.66 -20.10 13.55
CA LYS A 183 3.05 -19.43 14.81
C LYS A 183 2.24 -19.94 16.01
N LYS A 184 0.92 -20.15 15.85
CA LYS A 184 0.08 -20.74 16.92
C LYS A 184 0.34 -22.24 17.14
N ARG A 185 0.70 -22.96 16.09
CA ARG A 185 1.02 -24.40 16.09
C ARG A 185 2.52 -24.65 16.20
N GLU A 186 3.31 -23.66 16.58
CA GLU A 186 4.78 -23.77 16.66
C GLU A 186 5.22 -24.79 17.73
N LYS A 187 4.29 -25.26 18.56
CA LYS A 187 4.50 -26.44 19.41
C LYS A 187 4.53 -27.78 18.64
N VAL A 188 4.12 -27.84 17.38
CA VAL A 188 4.04 -29.09 16.57
C VAL A 188 4.29 -28.82 15.08
N LYS A 189 5.37 -28.11 14.73
CA LYS A 189 5.86 -28.07 13.34
C LYS A 189 6.77 -29.30 13.11
N VAL A 190 6.16 -30.45 12.88
CA VAL A 190 6.90 -31.71 12.63
C VAL A 190 7.50 -31.74 11.21
N PHE A 191 7.06 -30.87 10.31
CA PHE A 191 7.52 -30.84 8.92
C PHE A 191 7.85 -29.41 8.48
N VAL A 192 9.14 -29.14 8.29
CA VAL A 192 9.66 -27.82 7.91
C VAL A 192 9.18 -27.36 6.52
N ASP A 193 8.77 -28.30 5.65
CA ASP A 193 8.36 -28.02 4.27
C ASP A 193 6.95 -28.52 3.89
N GLY A 194 6.13 -28.95 4.86
CA GLY A 194 4.78 -29.48 4.60
C GLY A 194 4.73 -30.81 3.82
N LYS A 195 5.88 -31.38 3.45
CA LYS A 195 5.99 -32.73 2.89
C LYS A 195 6.26 -33.72 4.03
N GLY A 196 5.56 -34.85 4.04
CA GLY A 196 5.82 -35.93 5.00
C GLY A 196 7.23 -36.46 4.81
N ARG A 197 8.16 -36.07 5.68
CA ARG A 197 9.52 -36.62 5.73
C ARG A 197 9.52 -37.82 6.67
N HIS A 198 10.28 -38.86 6.33
CA HIS A 198 10.53 -39.96 7.27
C HIS A 198 11.34 -39.42 8.46
N LEU A 199 10.77 -39.54 9.66
CA LEU A 199 11.31 -39.02 10.93
C LEU A 199 12.68 -39.59 11.32
N THR A 200 13.16 -40.62 10.62
CA THR A 200 14.44 -41.30 10.87
C THR A 200 15.58 -40.84 9.96
N ASP A 201 15.31 -39.95 9.02
CA ASP A 201 16.34 -39.49 8.09
C ASP A 201 17.36 -38.58 8.79
N LYS A 202 18.65 -38.76 8.51
CA LYS A 202 19.73 -37.99 9.17
C LYS A 202 19.60 -36.49 8.91
N GLU A 203 19.17 -36.13 7.69
CA GLU A 203 18.94 -34.73 7.32
C GLU A 203 17.91 -34.05 8.23
N PHE A 204 16.89 -34.80 8.68
CA PHE A 204 15.87 -34.27 9.58
C PHE A 204 16.43 -34.02 10.99
N ILE A 205 17.24 -34.95 11.51
CA ILE A 205 17.89 -34.79 12.82
C ILE A 205 18.82 -33.57 12.80
N ASP A 206 19.67 -33.45 11.77
CA ASP A 206 20.58 -32.32 11.61
C ASP A 206 19.81 -30.99 11.50
N SER A 207 18.67 -30.98 10.80
CA SER A 207 17.84 -29.78 10.69
C SER A 207 17.23 -29.35 12.03
N LEU A 208 16.78 -30.31 12.84
CA LEU A 208 16.25 -30.05 14.18
C LEU A 208 17.34 -29.56 15.14
N GLU A 209 18.55 -30.09 15.04
CA GLU A 209 19.67 -29.64 15.86
C GLU A 209 20.08 -28.21 15.51
N ARG A 210 20.15 -27.87 14.22
CA ARG A 210 20.40 -26.48 13.78
C ARG A 210 19.33 -25.52 14.27
N GLU A 211 18.05 -25.87 14.15
CA GLU A 211 16.95 -25.00 14.63
C GLU A 211 17.00 -24.82 16.14
N LYS A 212 17.32 -25.87 16.91
CA LYS A 212 17.51 -25.76 18.36
C LYS A 212 18.71 -24.88 18.72
N ALA A 213 19.83 -25.02 18.01
CA ALA A 213 21.03 -24.21 18.24
C ALA A 213 20.78 -22.74 17.90
N GLU A 214 20.06 -22.46 16.81
CA GLU A 214 19.68 -21.10 16.40
C GLU A 214 18.75 -20.46 17.43
N LYS A 215 17.70 -21.17 17.90
CA LYS A 215 16.82 -20.68 18.96
C LYS A 215 17.57 -20.41 20.26
N ALA A 216 18.47 -21.29 20.66
CA ALA A 216 19.30 -21.09 21.85
C ALA A 216 20.21 -19.85 21.72
N ALA A 217 20.79 -19.63 20.53
CA ALA A 217 21.61 -18.44 20.26
C ALA A 217 20.78 -17.14 20.22
N GLU A 218 19.56 -17.19 19.68
CA GLU A 218 18.65 -16.04 19.69
C GLU A 218 18.18 -15.70 21.11
N GLU A 219 17.86 -16.70 21.93
CA GLU A 219 17.49 -16.52 23.34
C GLU A 219 18.65 -15.97 24.16
N SER A 220 19.87 -16.46 23.97
CA SER A 220 21.05 -15.91 24.65
C SER A 220 21.32 -14.46 24.21
N ALA A 221 21.23 -14.16 22.91
CA ALA A 221 21.41 -12.78 22.42
C ALA A 221 20.32 -11.82 22.96
N LYS A 222 19.07 -12.28 23.11
CA LYS A 222 18.00 -11.50 23.76
C LYS A 222 18.31 -11.25 25.24
N ALA A 223 18.79 -12.27 25.97
CA ALA A 223 19.19 -12.14 27.36
C ALA A 223 20.35 -11.15 27.52
N ASP A 224 21.38 -11.24 26.68
CA ASP A 224 22.53 -10.33 26.68
C ASP A 224 22.10 -8.88 26.39
N ARG A 225 21.22 -8.68 25.41
CA ARG A 225 20.66 -7.35 25.11
C ARG A 225 19.82 -6.79 26.26
N ALA A 226 19.05 -7.64 26.95
CA ALA A 226 18.28 -7.22 28.12
C ALA A 226 19.20 -6.80 29.27
N GLN A 227 20.22 -7.61 29.57
CA GLN A 227 21.22 -7.30 30.59
C GLN A 227 21.95 -6.00 30.27
N ALA A 228 22.40 -5.81 29.02
CA ALA A 228 23.07 -4.58 28.59
C ALA A 228 22.18 -3.32 28.75
N ARG A 229 20.86 -3.45 28.55
CA ARG A 229 19.89 -2.36 28.80
C ARG A 229 19.76 -2.05 30.29
N GLU A 230 19.72 -3.08 31.14
CA GLU A 230 19.67 -2.90 32.59
C GLU A 230 20.95 -2.25 33.13
N ASP A 231 22.11 -2.71 32.69
CA ASP A 231 23.41 -2.15 33.08
C ASP A 231 23.54 -0.69 32.63
N ARG A 232 23.09 -0.36 31.41
CA ARG A 232 23.07 1.03 30.91
C ARG A 232 22.11 1.91 31.71
N LYS A 233 20.99 1.37 32.19
CA LYS A 233 20.03 2.08 33.04
C LYS A 233 20.61 2.33 34.44
N ALA A 234 21.25 1.33 35.04
CA ALA A 234 21.93 1.45 36.33
C ALA A 234 23.06 2.48 36.27
N ALA A 235 23.93 2.39 35.26
CA ALA A 235 25.02 3.35 35.06
C ALA A 235 24.53 4.80 34.89
N LYS A 236 23.41 5.01 34.19
CA LYS A 236 22.77 6.33 34.06
C LYS A 236 22.25 6.85 35.41
N ALA A 237 21.62 5.99 36.21
CA ALA A 237 21.08 6.36 37.51
C ALA A 237 22.17 6.80 38.50
N GLU A 238 23.27 6.04 38.59
CA GLU A 238 24.41 6.40 39.45
C GLU A 238 25.03 7.76 39.06
N LEU A 239 25.15 8.02 37.76
CA LEU A 239 25.67 9.28 37.25
C LEU A 239 24.76 10.46 37.57
N GLU A 240 23.45 10.26 37.50
CA GLU A 240 22.47 11.27 37.88
C GLU A 240 22.53 11.59 39.38
N GLU A 241 22.67 10.57 40.24
CA GLU A 241 22.85 10.76 41.68
C GLU A 241 24.13 11.53 42.00
N ARG A 242 25.26 11.16 41.38
CA ARG A 242 26.53 11.90 41.53
C ARG A 242 26.37 13.35 41.10
N TRP A 243 25.66 13.60 40.00
CA TRP A 243 25.40 14.97 39.55
C TRP A 243 24.51 15.75 40.50
N LYS A 244 23.48 15.13 41.09
CA LYS A 244 22.64 15.75 42.12
C LYS A 244 23.46 16.18 43.34
N ARG A 245 24.41 15.32 43.80
CA ARG A 245 25.33 15.67 44.90
C ARG A 245 26.22 16.86 44.54
N ILE A 246 26.84 16.85 43.35
CA ILE A 246 27.69 17.96 42.88
C ILE A 246 26.91 19.28 42.81
N LYS A 247 25.64 19.26 42.37
CA LYS A 247 24.78 20.45 42.37
C LYS A 247 24.54 20.97 43.79
N ALA A 248 24.13 20.08 44.69
CA ALA A 248 23.83 20.46 46.07
C ALA A 248 25.06 21.04 46.79
N ASP A 249 26.25 20.48 46.56
CA ASP A 249 27.49 20.99 47.16
C ASP A 249 27.90 22.35 46.56
N HIS A 250 27.71 22.54 45.25
CA HIS A 250 27.90 23.85 44.62
C HIS A 250 26.93 24.91 45.16
N ASP A 251 25.66 24.56 45.34
CA ASP A 251 24.66 25.50 45.85
C ASP A 251 24.97 25.90 47.29
N LYS A 252 25.43 24.96 48.13
CA LYS A 252 25.98 25.26 49.47
C LYS A 252 27.21 26.17 49.40
N ALA A 253 28.12 25.94 48.46
CA ALA A 253 29.33 26.76 48.29
C ALA A 253 28.99 28.19 47.84
N VAL A 254 28.01 28.34 46.95
CA VAL A 254 27.52 29.66 46.52
C VAL A 254 26.84 30.39 47.67
N ALA A 255 25.99 29.71 48.46
CA ALA A 255 25.36 30.32 49.62
C ALA A 255 26.40 30.84 50.64
N ARG A 256 27.43 30.03 50.95
CA ARG A 256 28.55 30.47 51.82
C ARG A 256 29.29 31.68 51.25
N TRP A 257 29.61 31.64 49.95
CA TRP A 257 30.27 32.75 49.28
C TRP A 257 29.42 34.03 49.29
N GLU A 258 28.11 33.93 49.10
CA GLU A 258 27.19 35.07 49.19
C GLU A 258 27.16 35.66 50.59
N THR A 259 27.13 34.83 51.64
CA THR A 259 27.23 35.30 53.04
C THR A 259 28.56 35.98 53.34
N GLU A 260 29.68 35.44 52.87
CA GLU A 260 31.01 36.05 53.05
C GLU A 260 31.13 37.38 52.28
N CYS A 261 30.62 37.43 51.04
CA CYS A 261 30.60 38.67 50.26
C CYS A 261 29.73 39.75 50.90
N ALA A 262 28.59 39.37 51.49
CA ALA A 262 27.73 40.30 52.21
C ALA A 262 28.43 40.88 53.45
N MET A 263 29.15 40.04 54.21
CA MET A 263 29.96 40.49 55.35
C MET A 263 31.08 41.45 54.91
N LEU A 264 31.89 41.08 53.91
CA LEU A 264 32.99 41.92 53.43
C LEU A 264 32.49 43.25 52.83
N ALA A 265 31.32 43.24 52.20
CA ALA A 265 30.69 44.46 51.70
C ALA A 265 30.25 45.38 52.85
N ALA A 266 29.74 44.83 53.96
CA ALA A 266 29.42 45.59 55.16
C ALA A 266 30.67 46.20 55.82
N ASP A 267 31.82 45.53 55.73
CA ASP A 267 33.12 46.00 56.22
C ASP A 267 33.79 47.04 55.29
N GLY A 268 33.14 47.45 54.20
CA GLY A 268 33.64 48.49 53.29
C GLY A 268 34.70 48.03 52.29
N VAL A 269 34.88 46.72 52.09
CA VAL A 269 35.81 46.18 51.08
C VAL A 269 35.33 46.56 49.68
N ARG A 270 36.26 47.02 48.83
CA ARG A 270 35.94 47.40 47.45
C ARG A 270 35.50 46.17 46.64
N LYS A 271 34.51 46.32 45.76
CA LYS A 271 33.94 45.22 44.95
C LYS A 271 34.96 44.40 44.14
N LYS A 272 36.07 45.02 43.71
CA LYS A 272 37.14 44.35 42.96
C LYS A 272 37.98 43.38 43.79
N ASP A 273 37.95 43.54 45.12
CA ASP A 273 38.71 42.76 46.08
C ASP A 273 37.84 41.67 46.75
N LEU A 274 36.56 41.55 46.36
CA LEU A 274 35.69 40.47 46.80
C LEU A 274 36.14 39.12 46.23
N PRO A 275 35.98 38.01 46.97
CA PRO A 275 36.33 36.68 46.48
C PRO A 275 35.56 36.35 45.20
N LYS A 276 36.19 35.63 44.28
CA LYS A 276 35.54 35.21 43.02
C LYS A 276 34.46 34.18 43.31
N LYS A 277 33.33 34.27 42.58
CA LYS A 277 32.23 33.31 42.69
C LYS A 277 32.73 31.88 42.42
N PRO A 278 32.35 30.88 43.24
CA PRO A 278 32.70 29.48 43.01
C PRO A 278 32.29 29.04 41.60
N LYS A 279 33.18 28.29 40.92
CA LYS A 279 32.89 27.70 39.62
C LYS A 279 32.27 26.33 39.81
N ARG A 280 31.17 26.06 39.11
CA ARG A 280 30.52 24.75 39.12
C ARG A 280 31.37 23.70 38.40
N ALA A 281 31.53 22.53 39.00
CA ALA A 281 32.16 21.39 38.33
C ALA A 281 31.35 20.96 37.09
N LYS A 282 32.05 20.50 36.05
CA LYS A 282 31.41 20.01 34.82
C LYS A 282 30.58 18.76 35.13
N LYS A 283 29.49 18.57 34.39
CA LYS A 283 28.67 17.37 34.50
C LYS A 283 29.52 16.15 34.12
N PRO A 284 29.58 15.08 34.93
CA PRO A 284 30.28 13.88 34.54
C PRO A 284 29.61 13.29 33.28
N GLU A 285 30.42 12.93 32.29
CA GLU A 285 29.95 12.35 31.03
C GLU A 285 30.02 10.83 31.11
N LEU A 286 29.07 10.15 30.50
CA LEU A 286 29.17 8.70 30.30
C LEU A 286 30.37 8.43 29.38
N PRO A 287 31.17 7.37 29.64
CA PRO A 287 32.09 6.88 28.64
C PRO A 287 31.31 6.70 27.34
N LYS A 288 31.80 7.29 26.25
CA LYS A 288 31.29 7.00 24.91
C LYS A 288 31.65 5.55 24.62
N VAL A 289 30.79 4.62 25.06
CA VAL A 289 30.78 3.25 24.55
C VAL A 289 30.61 3.42 23.05
N GLY A 290 31.60 2.99 22.28
CA GLY A 290 31.72 3.28 20.85
C GLY A 290 30.38 3.09 20.15
N GLU A 291 30.04 4.05 19.29
CA GLU A 291 28.84 4.03 18.45
C GLU A 291 28.90 2.79 17.54
N SER A 292 28.51 1.64 18.06
CA SER A 292 28.13 0.49 17.24
C SER A 292 26.76 0.83 16.68
N GLU A 293 26.71 0.98 15.35
CA GLU A 293 25.59 1.36 14.48
C GLU A 293 24.37 0.41 14.55
N GLU A 294 23.83 0.14 15.75
CA GLU A 294 22.70 -0.77 15.94
C GLU A 294 21.55 -0.09 16.69
N ASP A 295 21.11 1.06 16.19
CA ASP A 295 19.74 1.56 16.40
C ASP A 295 19.08 1.74 15.01
N SER A 296 19.19 0.73 14.15
CA SER A 296 18.14 0.49 13.15
C SER A 296 17.00 -0.22 13.90
N ASP A 297 16.23 0.60 14.61
CA ASP A 297 14.95 0.24 15.21
C ASP A 297 14.03 -0.18 14.07
N GLY A 298 14.14 -1.46 13.70
CA GLY A 298 13.26 -2.14 12.79
C GLY A 298 11.87 -2.11 13.41
N SER A 299 11.13 -1.07 13.05
CA SER A 299 9.69 -0.95 13.26
C SER A 299 9.04 -2.28 12.89
N ASP A 300 8.57 -3.00 13.91
CA ASP A 300 7.55 -4.04 13.78
C ASP A 300 6.32 -3.37 13.16
N SER A 301 6.28 -3.33 11.83
CA SER A 301 5.06 -3.10 11.08
C SER A 301 4.39 -4.45 10.89
N ASP A 302 3.41 -4.72 11.76
CA ASP A 302 2.43 -5.81 11.68
C ASP A 302 1.67 -5.86 10.34
#